data_AF-A0A952E2K0-F1
#
_entry.id   AF-A0A952E2K0-F1
#
_cell.length_a   1.000
_cell.length_b   1.000
_cell.length_c   1.000
_cell.angle_alpha   90.00
_cell.angle_beta   90.00
_cell.angle_gamma   90.00
#
_symmetry.space_group_name_H-M   'P 1'
#
loop_
_entity.id
_entity.type
_entity.pdbx_description
1 polymer ?
#
loop_
_entity_poly.entity_id
_entity_poly.type
_entity_poly.pdbx_seq_one_letter_code
_entity_poly.pdbx_strand_id
1 'polypeptide(L)'
;MRAGPRRPGKIRALIRSTLRYKLLVLVLFPTLLAMPATFGLTLYWFNHFTRDNLLLKVKSDLALAGAGLKQLEQEYGRVLQRAADSHSFRTLLTAGNSVDLQKELRRLVVDEGFSFVHITNELGYWRFDRQAGSNQASKPTPLSGRAMGGQPATGLEVFSSEDLAREGPRLAERVRIPRVDLAGDRSDARTIE
;
A
#
# COMPACT_ATOMS: atom_id res chain seq x y z
N MET A 1 34.38 -36.33 96.81
CA MET A 1 33.44 -36.49 95.67
C MET A 1 32.91 -35.13 95.26
N ARG A 2 33.34 -34.57 94.11
CA ARG A 2 32.67 -33.41 93.50
C ARG A 2 32.91 -33.43 91.99
N ALA A 3 31.92 -33.91 91.25
CA ALA A 3 31.93 -33.95 89.79
C ALA A 3 31.26 -32.68 89.25
N GLY A 4 31.98 -31.90 88.45
CA GLY A 4 31.44 -30.72 87.74
C GLY A 4 30.66 -31.11 86.48
N PRO A 5 29.64 -30.33 86.07
CA PRO A 5 28.80 -30.69 84.93
C PRO A 5 29.51 -30.35 83.61
N ARG A 6 29.66 -31.37 82.75
CA ARG A 6 30.07 -31.23 81.36
C ARG A 6 28.96 -30.54 80.57
N ARG A 7 29.30 -29.48 79.83
CA ARG A 7 28.42 -28.82 78.84
C ARG A 7 28.38 -29.61 77.53
N PRO A 8 27.23 -30.10 77.05
CA PRO A 8 27.12 -30.64 75.70
C PRO A 8 26.13 -29.80 74.87
N GLY A 9 26.57 -29.17 73.79
CA GLY A 9 25.59 -28.57 72.87
C GLY A 9 26.07 -27.78 71.68
N LYS A 10 27.35 -27.35 71.61
CA LYS A 10 27.78 -26.46 70.52
C LYS A 10 27.86 -27.17 69.14
N ILE A 11 28.17 -28.47 69.12
CA ILE A 11 28.38 -29.22 67.87
C ILE A 11 27.06 -29.52 67.14
N ARG A 12 25.97 -29.78 67.87
CA ARG A 12 24.65 -30.07 67.28
C ARG A 12 24.02 -28.86 66.60
N ALA A 13 24.29 -27.65 67.10
CA ALA A 13 23.79 -26.41 66.50
C ALA A 13 24.47 -26.10 65.16
N LEU A 14 25.78 -26.29 65.08
CA LEU A 14 26.58 -26.08 63.87
C LEU A 14 26.19 -27.06 62.75
N ILE A 15 25.97 -28.34 63.07
CA ILE A 15 25.57 -29.33 62.05
C ILE A 15 24.15 -29.05 61.51
N ARG A 16 23.24 -28.56 62.38
CA ARG A 16 21.86 -28.23 61.99
C ARG A 16 21.78 -27.00 61.08
N SER A 17 22.66 -26.02 61.25
CA SER A 17 22.75 -24.86 60.33
C SER A 17 23.29 -25.26 58.97
N THR A 18 24.30 -26.13 58.92
CA THR A 18 24.90 -26.57 57.64
C THR A 18 23.94 -27.45 56.85
N LEU A 19 23.16 -28.32 57.52
CA LEU A 19 22.12 -29.13 56.90
C LEU A 19 20.95 -28.28 56.36
N ARG A 20 20.50 -27.27 57.11
CA ARG A 20 19.47 -26.33 56.64
C ARG A 20 19.91 -25.59 55.39
N TYR A 21 21.15 -25.10 55.35
CA TYR A 21 21.69 -24.41 54.17
C TYR A 21 21.79 -25.36 52.96
N LYS A 22 22.20 -26.62 53.19
CA LYS A 22 22.30 -27.63 52.13
C LYS A 22 20.93 -28.03 51.55
N LEU A 23 19.92 -28.16 52.43
CA LEU A 23 18.51 -28.36 52.03
C LEU A 23 17.93 -27.12 51.32
N LEU A 24 18.24 -25.92 51.81
CA LEU A 24 17.78 -24.67 51.20
C LEU A 24 18.35 -24.51 49.79
N VAL A 25 19.64 -24.79 49.59
CA VAL A 25 20.27 -24.76 48.27
C VAL A 25 19.66 -25.82 47.34
N LEU A 26 19.40 -27.03 47.83
CA LEU A 26 18.81 -28.11 47.02
C LEU A 26 17.40 -27.78 46.51
N VAL A 27 16.62 -27.02 47.29
CA VAL A 27 15.26 -26.60 46.93
C VAL A 27 15.23 -25.26 46.17
N LEU A 28 16.12 -24.32 46.50
CA LEU A 28 16.13 -22.98 45.90
C LEU A 28 16.77 -22.97 44.52
N PHE A 29 17.77 -23.83 44.28
CA PHE A 29 18.45 -23.94 43.00
C PHE A 29 17.51 -24.25 41.82
N PRO A 30 16.62 -25.26 41.88
CA PRO A 30 15.70 -25.54 40.77
C PRO A 30 14.69 -24.41 40.53
N THR A 31 14.23 -23.71 41.56
CA THR A 31 13.31 -22.57 41.41
C THR A 31 14.00 -21.37 40.76
N LEU A 32 15.24 -21.10 41.18
CA LEU A 32 16.06 -20.01 40.64
C LEU A 32 16.47 -20.27 39.19
N LEU A 33 16.51 -21.54 38.76
CA LEU A 33 16.77 -21.92 37.37
C LEU A 33 15.48 -21.90 36.53
N ALA A 34 14.36 -22.32 37.10
CA ALA A 34 13.05 -22.36 36.42
C ALA A 34 12.52 -20.96 36.07
N MET A 35 12.75 -19.96 36.92
CA MET A 35 12.29 -18.58 36.69
C MET A 35 12.91 -17.93 35.44
N PRO A 36 14.25 -17.85 35.27
CA PRO A 36 14.86 -17.30 34.07
C PRO A 36 14.62 -18.19 32.85
N ALA A 37 14.48 -19.51 33.00
CA ALA A 37 14.16 -20.41 31.90
C ALA A 37 12.77 -20.12 31.32
N THR A 38 11.75 -19.98 32.17
CA THR A 38 10.38 -19.64 31.74
C THR A 38 10.30 -18.21 31.20
N PHE A 39 11.03 -17.26 31.80
CA PHE A 39 11.14 -15.88 31.30
C PHE A 39 11.80 -15.82 29.90
N GLY A 40 12.91 -16.53 29.71
CA GLY A 40 13.59 -16.64 28.42
C GLY A 40 12.72 -17.29 27.35
N LEU A 41 11.99 -18.35 27.70
CA LEU A 41 11.04 -19.01 26.79
C LEU A 41 9.87 -18.09 26.42
N THR A 42 9.36 -17.33 27.39
CA THR A 42 8.29 -16.33 27.17
C THR A 42 8.77 -15.23 26.23
N LEU A 43 9.99 -14.71 26.41
CA LEU A 43 10.57 -13.70 25.51
C LEU A 43 10.84 -14.26 24.11
N TYR A 44 11.32 -15.50 24.01
CA TYR A 44 11.53 -16.18 22.75
C TYR A 44 10.22 -16.33 21.97
N TRP A 45 9.16 -16.77 22.64
CA TRP A 45 7.84 -16.92 22.05
C TRP A 45 7.20 -15.57 21.71
N PHE A 46 7.35 -14.56 22.59
CA PHE A 46 6.84 -13.21 22.39
C PHE A 46 7.48 -12.50 21.19
N ASN A 47 8.80 -12.63 21.01
CA ASN A 47 9.51 -12.06 19.85
C ASN A 47 9.13 -12.77 18.55
N HIS A 48 8.80 -14.06 18.61
CA HIS A 48 8.32 -14.82 17.46
C HIS A 48 6.87 -14.48 17.08
N PHE A 49 6.02 -14.12 18.04
CA PHE A 49 4.59 -13.82 17.80
C PHE A 49 4.31 -12.35 17.48
N THR A 50 5.16 -11.41 17.94
CA THR A 50 4.90 -9.97 17.84
C THR A 50 5.26 -9.39 16.45
N ARG A 51 6.11 -10.06 15.66
CA ARG A 51 6.59 -9.53 14.37
C ARG A 51 5.58 -9.64 13.22
N ASP A 52 4.60 -10.53 13.33
CA ASP A 52 3.68 -10.80 12.21
C ASP A 52 2.47 -9.84 12.19
N ASN A 53 2.07 -9.30 13.35
CA ASN A 53 0.82 -8.53 13.46
C ASN A 53 0.88 -7.12 12.82
N LEU A 54 2.07 -6.52 12.67
CA LEU A 54 2.23 -5.21 12.03
C LEU A 54 2.31 -5.31 10.49
N LEU A 55 2.88 -6.40 9.96
CA LEU A 55 3.01 -6.61 8.51
C LEU A 55 1.76 -7.23 7.88
N LEU A 56 0.98 -8.00 8.65
CA LEU A 56 -0.31 -8.54 8.20
C LEU A 56 -1.32 -7.44 7.86
N LYS A 57 -1.35 -6.36 8.63
CA LYS A 57 -2.27 -5.24 8.39
C LYS A 57 -1.94 -4.49 7.10
N VAL A 58 -0.67 -4.20 6.84
CA VAL A 58 -0.23 -3.52 5.61
C VAL A 58 -0.46 -4.40 4.38
N LYS A 59 -0.19 -5.70 4.46
CA LYS A 59 -0.45 -6.64 3.35
C LYS A 59 -1.94 -6.79 3.06
N SER A 60 -2.78 -6.83 4.09
CA SER A 60 -4.24 -6.87 3.93
C SER A 60 -4.79 -5.55 3.38
N ASP A 61 -4.30 -4.40 3.86
CA ASP A 61 -4.73 -3.09 3.39
C ASP A 61 -4.30 -2.84 1.94
N LEU A 62 -3.10 -3.29 1.54
CA LEU A 62 -2.63 -3.24 0.16
C LEU A 62 -3.37 -4.24 -0.75
N ALA A 63 -3.74 -5.41 -0.23
CA ALA A 63 -4.56 -6.37 -0.96
C ALA A 63 -5.99 -5.85 -1.17
N LEU A 64 -6.58 -5.20 -0.18
CA LEU A 64 -7.87 -4.51 -0.32
C LEU A 64 -7.79 -3.36 -1.33
N ALA A 65 -6.72 -2.55 -1.28
CA ALA A 65 -6.49 -1.48 -2.24
C ALA A 65 -6.34 -2.01 -3.67
N GLY A 66 -5.59 -3.10 -3.85
CA GLY A 66 -5.42 -3.75 -5.15
C GLY A 66 -6.71 -4.36 -5.71
N ALA A 67 -7.55 -4.95 -4.86
CA ALA A 67 -8.85 -5.48 -5.26
C ALA A 67 -9.82 -4.37 -5.68
N GLY A 68 -9.90 -3.29 -4.90
CA GLY A 68 -10.70 -2.12 -5.23
C GLY A 68 -10.26 -1.45 -6.52
N LEU A 69 -8.94 -1.34 -6.75
CA LEU A 69 -8.40 -0.81 -7.99
C LEU A 69 -8.79 -1.65 -9.21
N LYS A 70 -8.67 -2.98 -9.13
CA LYS A 70 -9.07 -3.87 -10.23
C LYS A 70 -10.56 -3.76 -10.54
N GLN A 71 -11.40 -3.63 -9.52
CA GLN A 71 -12.83 -3.41 -9.71
C GLN A 71 -13.09 -2.09 -10.43
N LEU A 72 -12.39 -1.02 -10.03
CA LEU A 72 -12.49 0.29 -10.66
C LEU A 72 -12.07 0.24 -12.15
N GLU A 73 -10.96 -0.42 -12.47
CA GLU A 73 -10.51 -0.61 -13.85
C GLU A 73 -11.56 -1.36 -14.69
N GLN A 74 -12.19 -2.39 -14.14
CA GLN A 74 -13.24 -3.14 -14.83
C GLN A 74 -14.52 -2.32 -15.05
N GLU A 75 -14.89 -1.49 -14.08
CA GLU A 75 -16.06 -0.63 -14.17
C GLU A 75 -15.90 0.42 -15.27
N TYR A 76 -14.80 1.17 -15.24
CA TYR A 76 -14.49 2.16 -16.29
C TYR A 76 -14.36 1.51 -17.68
N GLY A 77 -13.73 0.33 -17.76
CA GLY A 77 -13.64 -0.42 -19.02
C GLY A 77 -15.03 -0.79 -19.57
N ARG A 78 -15.96 -1.22 -18.71
CA ARG A 78 -17.35 -1.53 -19.12
C ARG A 78 -18.12 -0.30 -19.58
N VAL A 79 -18.00 0.82 -18.87
CA VAL A 79 -18.64 2.08 -19.24
C VAL A 79 -18.15 2.54 -20.60
N LEU A 80 -16.82 2.55 -20.80
CA LEU A 80 -16.21 2.95 -22.06
C LEU A 80 -16.61 2.01 -23.21
N GLN A 81 -16.61 0.69 -22.97
CA GLN A 81 -17.05 -0.28 -23.97
C GLN A 81 -18.51 -0.08 -24.37
N ARG A 82 -19.41 0.13 -23.40
CA ARG A 82 -20.83 0.41 -23.69
C ARG A 82 -21.00 1.68 -24.52
N ALA A 83 -20.25 2.72 -24.20
CA ALA A 83 -20.28 3.96 -24.97
C ALA A 83 -19.77 3.74 -26.41
N ALA A 84 -18.66 3.02 -26.58
CA ALA A 84 -18.10 2.68 -27.90
C ALA A 84 -19.02 1.76 -28.71
N ASP A 85 -19.73 0.85 -28.06
CA ASP A 85 -20.69 -0.07 -28.69
C ASP A 85 -22.05 0.58 -29.00
N SER A 86 -22.33 1.76 -28.46
CA SER A 86 -23.60 2.44 -28.67
C SER A 86 -23.84 2.78 -30.14
N HIS A 87 -25.07 2.57 -30.59
CA HIS A 87 -25.45 2.81 -31.98
C HIS A 87 -25.31 4.30 -32.37
N SER A 88 -25.63 5.22 -31.46
CA SER A 88 -25.42 6.66 -31.65
C SER A 88 -23.96 6.99 -31.92
N PHE A 89 -23.04 6.48 -31.09
CA PHE A 89 -21.61 6.75 -31.24
C PHE A 89 -21.07 6.22 -32.56
N ARG A 90 -21.41 4.98 -32.92
CA ARG A 90 -20.98 4.36 -34.19
C ARG A 90 -21.50 5.14 -35.41
N THR A 91 -22.78 5.53 -35.41
CA THR A 91 -23.37 6.32 -36.50
C THR A 91 -22.70 7.68 -36.64
N LEU A 92 -22.45 8.38 -35.53
CA LEU A 92 -21.75 9.67 -35.54
C LEU A 92 -20.31 9.55 -36.02
N LEU A 93 -19.62 8.48 -35.61
CA LEU A 93 -18.25 8.19 -36.03
C LEU A 93 -18.17 7.91 -37.54
N THR A 94 -19.07 7.09 -38.08
CA THR A 94 -19.13 6.79 -39.53
C THR A 94 -19.55 8.00 -40.35
N ALA A 95 -20.47 8.82 -39.84
CA ALA A 95 -20.91 10.06 -40.50
C ALA A 95 -19.82 11.15 -40.47
N GLY A 96 -18.77 11.01 -39.66
CA GLY A 96 -17.70 12.00 -39.53
C GLY A 96 -18.16 13.33 -38.93
N ASN A 97 -19.30 13.37 -38.24
CA ASN A 97 -19.86 14.58 -37.67
C ASN A 97 -19.11 14.94 -36.37
N SER A 98 -18.05 15.72 -36.52
CA SER A 98 -17.19 16.13 -35.40
C SER A 98 -17.93 16.92 -34.32
N VAL A 99 -18.99 17.66 -34.66
CA VAL A 99 -19.72 18.50 -33.70
C VAL A 99 -20.53 17.66 -32.73
N ASP A 100 -21.30 16.71 -33.26
CA ASP A 100 -22.16 15.84 -32.45
C ASP A 100 -21.34 14.78 -31.72
N LEU A 101 -20.26 14.28 -32.33
CA LEU A 101 -19.34 13.36 -31.66
C LEU A 101 -18.67 14.04 -30.45
N GLN A 102 -18.23 15.29 -30.59
CA GLN A 102 -17.70 16.08 -29.48
C GLN A 102 -18.73 16.35 -28.37
N LYS A 103 -20.02 16.47 -28.73
CA LYS A 103 -21.10 16.60 -27.75
C LYS A 103 -21.27 15.29 -26.96
N GLU A 104 -21.19 14.16 -27.63
CA GLU A 104 -21.27 12.85 -27.00
C GLU A 104 -20.05 12.58 -26.09
N LEU A 105 -18.83 12.90 -26.54
CA LEU A 105 -17.62 12.81 -25.71
C LEU A 105 -17.71 13.68 -24.45
N ARG A 106 -18.26 14.89 -24.56
CA ARG A 106 -18.51 15.76 -23.38
C ARG A 106 -19.50 15.15 -22.41
N ARG A 107 -20.50 14.40 -22.88
CA ARG A 107 -21.41 13.66 -21.99
C ARG A 107 -20.68 12.58 -21.22
N LEU A 108 -19.79 11.81 -21.86
CA LEU A 108 -18.95 10.86 -21.12
C LEU A 108 -18.13 11.57 -20.03
N VAL A 109 -17.52 12.72 -20.32
CA VAL A 109 -16.76 13.48 -19.34
C VAL A 109 -17.61 13.94 -18.16
N VAL A 110 -18.83 14.44 -18.41
CA VAL A 110 -19.69 15.02 -17.37
C VAL A 110 -20.50 13.96 -16.61
N ASP A 111 -21.12 13.03 -17.34
CA ASP A 111 -22.12 12.10 -16.80
C ASP A 111 -21.46 10.84 -16.21
N GLU A 112 -20.34 10.39 -16.79
CA GLU A 112 -19.63 9.17 -16.37
C GLU A 112 -18.34 9.49 -15.55
N GLY A 113 -18.10 10.77 -15.26
CA GLY A 113 -17.02 11.22 -14.37
C GLY A 113 -15.61 11.11 -14.96
N PHE A 114 -15.45 10.97 -16.28
CA PHE A 114 -14.13 10.98 -16.91
C PHE A 114 -13.51 12.39 -16.84
N SER A 115 -12.20 12.46 -16.57
CA SER A 115 -11.50 13.76 -16.55
C SER A 115 -11.29 14.34 -17.96
N PHE A 116 -11.09 13.46 -18.94
CA PHE A 116 -10.94 13.76 -20.37
C PHE A 116 -11.25 12.49 -21.18
N VAL A 117 -11.63 12.65 -22.45
CA VAL A 117 -11.84 11.55 -23.40
C VAL A 117 -11.43 12.04 -24.79
N HIS A 118 -10.53 11.30 -25.44
CA HIS A 118 -10.04 11.61 -26.79
C HIS A 118 -10.26 10.43 -27.72
N ILE A 119 -10.49 10.74 -29.01
CA ILE A 119 -10.49 9.74 -30.07
C ILE A 119 -9.16 9.90 -30.79
N THR A 120 -8.35 8.84 -30.83
CA THR A 120 -7.03 8.87 -31.50
C THR A 120 -7.00 7.98 -32.72
N ASN A 121 -6.07 8.24 -33.64
CA ASN A 121 -5.71 7.26 -34.67
C ASN A 121 -4.67 6.25 -34.13
N GLU A 122 -4.25 5.32 -34.98
CA GLU A 122 -3.22 4.31 -34.67
C GLU A 122 -1.85 4.90 -34.31
N LEU A 123 -1.61 6.16 -34.65
CA LEU A 123 -0.40 6.90 -34.31
C LEU A 123 -0.55 7.75 -33.04
N GLY A 124 -1.73 7.74 -32.40
CA GLY A 124 -2.03 8.51 -31.19
C GLY A 124 -2.49 9.95 -31.42
N TYR A 125 -2.61 10.40 -32.68
CA TYR A 125 -3.09 11.74 -33.00
C TYR A 125 -4.58 11.88 -32.80
N TRP A 126 -4.99 13.01 -32.23
CA TRP A 126 -6.39 13.30 -31.97
C TRP A 126 -7.19 13.44 -33.25
N ARG A 127 -8.38 12.87 -33.23
CA ARG A 127 -9.37 12.95 -34.29
C ARG A 127 -10.62 13.62 -33.77
N PHE A 128 -11.24 14.40 -34.65
CA PHE A 128 -12.53 15.05 -34.39
C PHE A 128 -12.52 16.06 -33.24
N ASP A 129 -11.35 16.55 -32.81
CA ASP A 129 -11.23 17.69 -31.91
C ASP A 129 -11.26 19.01 -32.70
N ARG A 130 -12.07 19.96 -32.21
CA ARG A 130 -12.23 21.29 -32.80
C ARG A 130 -11.04 22.20 -32.49
N GLN A 131 -10.30 21.94 -31.41
CA GLN A 131 -9.06 22.65 -31.05
C GLN A 131 -7.81 22.05 -31.70
N ALA A 132 -7.91 20.88 -32.34
CA ALA A 132 -6.79 20.23 -33.03
C ALA A 132 -6.51 20.88 -34.40
N GLY A 133 -6.11 22.15 -34.39
CA GLY A 133 -5.41 22.81 -35.51
C GLY A 133 -3.91 22.48 -35.57
N SER A 134 -3.42 21.72 -34.59
CA SER A 134 -2.04 21.22 -34.50
C SER A 134 -2.07 19.70 -34.32
N ASN A 135 -1.04 19.00 -34.80
CA ASN A 135 -0.77 17.56 -34.55
C ASN A 135 -0.68 17.23 -33.04
N GLN A 136 -1.77 17.37 -32.31
CA GLN A 136 -1.88 16.96 -30.92
C GLN A 136 -2.04 15.46 -30.90
N ALA A 137 -1.17 14.83 -30.12
CA ALA A 137 -1.19 13.41 -29.86
C ALA A 137 -1.33 13.21 -28.36
N SER A 138 -2.10 12.19 -27.99
CA SER A 138 -2.09 11.73 -26.61
C SER A 138 -0.72 11.16 -26.26
N LYS A 139 -0.42 11.11 -24.97
CA LYS A 139 0.75 10.44 -24.45
C LYS A 139 0.82 9.00 -25.02
N PRO A 140 1.96 8.56 -25.56
CA PRO A 140 2.14 7.17 -25.92
C PRO A 140 2.23 6.34 -24.64
N THR A 141 1.35 5.36 -24.50
CA THR A 141 1.32 4.50 -23.31
C THR A 141 1.18 3.02 -23.65
N PRO A 142 1.54 2.10 -22.74
CA PRO A 142 1.32 0.68 -22.94
C PRO A 142 -0.15 0.31 -23.19
N LEU A 143 -1.11 1.02 -22.57
CA LEU A 143 -2.54 0.81 -22.82
C LEU A 143 -2.94 1.25 -24.23
N SER A 144 -2.49 2.42 -24.68
CA SER A 144 -2.77 2.87 -26.05
C SER A 144 -2.16 1.92 -27.07
N GLY A 145 -0.95 1.41 -26.82
CA GLY A 145 -0.29 0.41 -27.68
C GLY A 145 -1.06 -0.92 -27.77
N ARG A 146 -1.64 -1.41 -26.66
CA ARG A 146 -2.50 -2.60 -26.67
C ARG A 146 -3.80 -2.37 -27.44
N ALA A 147 -4.43 -1.21 -27.24
CA ALA A 147 -5.64 -0.82 -27.97
C ALA A 147 -5.38 -0.71 -29.49
N MET A 148 -4.23 -0.16 -29.90
CA MET A 148 -3.78 -0.13 -31.30
C MET A 148 -3.58 -1.54 -31.88
N GLY A 149 -3.17 -2.50 -31.05
CA GLY A 149 -3.13 -3.92 -31.40
C GLY A 149 -4.50 -4.61 -31.48
N GLY A 150 -5.61 -3.85 -31.35
CA GLY A 150 -6.97 -4.37 -31.38
C GLY A 150 -7.45 -4.98 -30.06
N GLN A 151 -6.68 -4.87 -28.98
CA GLN A 151 -7.05 -5.40 -27.67
C GLN A 151 -7.57 -4.28 -26.77
N PRO A 152 -8.85 -4.30 -26.35
CA PRO A 152 -9.34 -3.32 -25.39
C PRO A 152 -8.53 -3.43 -24.08
N ALA A 153 -8.09 -2.28 -23.58
CA ALA A 153 -7.22 -2.23 -22.41
C ALA A 153 -7.65 -1.09 -21.48
N THR A 154 -7.67 -1.39 -20.18
CA THR A 154 -7.89 -0.42 -19.11
C THR A 154 -6.87 -0.73 -18.00
N GLY A 155 -6.38 0.31 -17.34
CA GLY A 155 -5.39 0.16 -16.29
C GLY A 155 -4.92 1.50 -15.74
N LEU A 156 -4.03 1.44 -14.75
CA LEU A 156 -3.32 2.62 -14.26
C LEU A 156 -2.09 2.96 -15.08
N GLU A 157 -1.91 4.25 -15.34
CA GLU A 157 -0.73 4.81 -15.96
C GLU A 157 -0.31 6.10 -15.24
N VAL A 158 0.99 6.34 -15.17
CA VAL A 158 1.54 7.53 -14.50
C VAL A 158 1.64 8.65 -15.53
N PHE A 159 1.03 9.79 -15.24
CA PHE A 159 1.12 11.00 -16.05
C PHE A 159 1.95 12.06 -15.34
N SER A 160 2.94 12.61 -16.03
CA SER A 160 3.64 13.81 -15.56
C SER A 160 2.74 15.05 -15.72
N SER A 161 3.11 16.17 -15.11
CA SER A 161 2.42 17.44 -15.32
C SER A 161 2.40 17.86 -16.79
N GLU A 162 3.50 17.61 -17.51
CA GLU A 162 3.60 17.86 -18.95
C GLU A 162 2.67 16.95 -19.76
N ASP A 163 2.57 15.67 -19.38
CA ASP A 163 1.66 14.74 -20.04
C ASP A 163 0.20 15.13 -19.80
N LEU A 164 -0.17 15.53 -18.59
CA LEU A 164 -1.52 16.02 -18.30
C LEU A 164 -1.84 17.31 -19.07
N ALA A 165 -0.87 18.21 -19.21
CA ALA A 165 -1.02 19.42 -20.00
C ALA A 165 -1.20 19.12 -21.50
N ARG A 166 -0.59 18.03 -22.00
CA ARG A 166 -0.85 17.51 -23.36
C ARG A 166 -2.29 17.04 -23.54
N GLU A 167 -2.85 16.33 -22.56
CA GLU A 167 -4.24 15.83 -22.63
C GLU A 167 -5.29 16.93 -22.42
N GLY A 168 -4.93 17.99 -21.70
CA GLY A 168 -5.80 19.14 -21.48
C GLY A 168 -5.13 20.23 -20.64
N PRO A 169 -5.17 21.50 -21.06
CA PRO A 169 -4.38 22.57 -20.44
C PRO A 169 -4.71 22.81 -18.96
N ARG A 170 -5.92 22.48 -18.52
CA ARG A 170 -6.37 22.63 -17.13
C ARG A 170 -6.28 21.35 -16.30
N LEU A 171 -5.88 20.21 -16.87
CA LEU A 171 -5.82 18.94 -16.14
C LEU A 171 -4.70 18.91 -15.11
N ALA A 172 -3.52 19.44 -15.47
CA ALA A 172 -2.37 19.49 -14.57
C ALA A 172 -2.67 20.26 -13.27
N GLU A 173 -3.48 21.32 -13.35
CA GLU A 173 -3.91 22.12 -12.20
C GLU A 173 -4.99 21.41 -11.38
N ARG A 174 -5.94 20.75 -12.04
CA ARG A 174 -7.05 20.03 -11.39
C ARG A 174 -6.63 18.78 -10.63
N VAL A 175 -5.59 18.08 -11.10
CA VAL A 175 -5.16 16.78 -10.56
C VAL A 175 -3.93 16.92 -9.64
N ARG A 176 -3.75 18.09 -9.02
CA ARG A 176 -2.62 18.31 -8.11
C ARG A 176 -2.84 17.54 -6.81
N ILE A 177 -2.12 16.44 -6.64
CA ILE A 177 -2.13 15.67 -5.38
C ILE A 177 -1.27 16.47 -4.38
N PRO A 178 -1.85 16.96 -3.26
CA PRO A 178 -1.07 17.62 -2.23
C PRO A 178 -0.07 16.62 -1.66
N ARG A 179 1.20 17.01 -1.61
CA ARG A 179 2.22 16.21 -0.93
C ARG A 179 1.88 16.27 0.56
N VAL A 180 1.47 15.14 1.11
CA VAL A 180 1.35 15.02 2.56
C VAL A 180 2.78 14.92 3.08
N ASP A 181 3.25 15.97 3.74
CA ASP A 181 4.50 15.95 4.49
C ASP A 181 4.35 14.92 5.61
N LEU A 182 4.88 13.72 5.37
CA LEU A 182 4.99 12.71 6.41
C LEU A 182 5.93 13.30 7.47
N ALA A 183 5.54 13.21 8.75
CA ALA A 183 6.21 13.84 9.89
C ALA A 183 7.71 13.48 10.08
N GLY A 184 8.30 12.68 9.19
CA GLY A 184 9.73 12.35 9.11
C GLY A 184 10.54 13.12 8.04
N ASP A 185 9.93 13.91 7.15
CA ASP A 185 10.65 14.64 6.07
C ASP A 185 11.44 15.87 6.58
N ARG A 186 11.57 16.03 7.91
CA ARG A 186 12.30 17.12 8.56
C ARG A 186 13.77 16.80 8.86
N SER A 187 14.30 15.63 8.47
CA SER A 187 15.66 15.22 8.84
C SER A 187 16.73 15.32 7.75
N ASP A 188 16.49 15.98 6.61
CA ASP A 188 17.51 16.10 5.55
C ASP A 188 17.83 17.56 5.13
N ALA A 189 17.56 18.51 6.02
CA ALA A 189 18.00 19.91 5.88
C ALA A 189 19.14 20.27 6.87
N ARG A 190 19.99 19.30 7.22
CA ARG A 190 21.24 19.59 7.94
C ARG A 190 22.45 19.04 7.20
N THR A 191 23.24 20.00 6.75
CA THR A 191 24.67 19.87 6.46
C THR A 191 25.03 19.25 5.12
N ILE A 192 25.11 20.11 4.11
CA ILE A 192 26.30 20.14 3.26
C ILE A 192 26.77 21.61 3.28
N GLU A 193 27.73 21.89 4.16
CA GLU A 193 28.69 22.97 3.92
C GLU A 193 29.67 22.53 2.82
#